data_AF-A0A7J3VMV5-F1
#
_entry.id   AF-A0A7J3VMV5-F1
#
_cell.length_a   1.000
_cell.length_b   1.000
_cell.length_c   1.000
_cell.angle_alpha   90.00
_cell.angle_beta   90.00
_cell.angle_gamma   90.00
#
_symmetry.space_group_name_H-M   'P 1'
#
loop_
_entity.id
_entity.type
_entity.pdbx_description
1 polymer ?
#
loop_
_entity_poly.entity_id
_entity_poly.type
_entity_poly.pdbx_seq_one_letter_code
_entity_poly.pdbx_strand_id
1 'polypeptide(L)'
;MVYDMCIDDVAFACAIDGSPPYFTYEDSTMLIINSKMYARHGMSGFKGIERYMEAIISHESIHAVIKRIEPSIDPDALDDIEVIVSRGRMRFQVTLNNMAFATDNSGLVLPDQLVNY
;
A
#
# COMPACT_ATOMS: atom_id res chain seq x y z
N MET A 1 -23.84 -2.82 -3.33
CA MET A 1 -22.91 -3.91 -2.97
C MET A 1 -21.62 -3.61 -3.70
N VAL A 2 -20.66 -3.04 -3.00
CA VAL A 2 -19.27 -3.02 -3.46
C VAL A 2 -18.79 -4.45 -3.18
N TYR A 3 -18.36 -5.17 -4.22
CA TYR A 3 -17.69 -6.44 -4.01
C TYR A 3 -16.28 -6.08 -3.57
N ASP A 4 -15.93 -6.36 -2.31
CA ASP A 4 -14.52 -6.48 -1.96
C ASP A 4 -13.92 -7.53 -2.88
N MET A 5 -12.90 -7.15 -3.65
CA MET A 5 -12.12 -8.14 -4.39
C MET A 5 -11.51 -9.10 -3.39
N CYS A 6 -11.84 -10.39 -3.52
CA CYS A 6 -11.20 -11.40 -2.71
C CYS A 6 -9.77 -11.62 -3.22
N ILE A 7 -8.88 -12.13 -2.36
CA ILE A 7 -7.49 -12.43 -2.74
C ILE A 7 -7.41 -13.34 -3.97
N ASP A 8 -8.38 -14.25 -4.12
CA ASP A 8 -8.51 -15.14 -5.27
C ASP A 8 -8.69 -14.35 -6.57
N ASP A 9 -9.49 -13.28 -6.56
CA ASP A 9 -9.72 -12.44 -7.73
C ASP A 9 -8.43 -11.73 -8.15
N VAL A 10 -7.69 -11.21 -7.18
CA VAL A 10 -6.40 -10.56 -7.41
C VAL A 10 -5.36 -11.55 -7.91
N ALA A 11 -5.23 -12.71 -7.26
CA ALA A 11 -4.30 -13.75 -7.67
C ALA A 11 -4.61 -14.23 -9.10
N PHE A 12 -5.89 -14.39 -9.43
CA PHE A 12 -6.34 -14.78 -10.77
C PHE A 12 -6.03 -13.70 -11.81
N ALA A 13 -6.29 -12.44 -11.52
CA ALA A 13 -5.95 -11.31 -12.38
C ALA A 13 -4.43 -11.28 -12.66
N CYS A 14 -3.61 -11.27 -11.60
CA CYS A 14 -2.15 -11.33 -11.71
C CYS A 14 -1.66 -12.53 -12.55
N ALA A 15 -2.38 -13.66 -12.51
CA ALA A 15 -2.05 -14.86 -13.25
C ALA A 15 -2.50 -14.85 -14.73
N ILE A 16 -3.51 -14.09 -15.13
CA ILE A 16 -4.17 -14.31 -16.43
C ILE A 16 -4.22 -13.06 -17.31
N ASP A 17 -4.50 -11.88 -16.77
CA ASP A 17 -4.77 -10.67 -17.58
C ASP A 17 -3.60 -9.67 -17.65
N GLY A 18 -2.50 -9.98 -16.96
CA GLY A 18 -1.33 -9.10 -16.96
C GLY A 18 -1.40 -7.97 -15.94
N SER A 19 -2.35 -8.03 -15.00
CA SER A 19 -2.39 -7.17 -13.82
C SER A 19 -1.02 -7.10 -13.13
N PRO A 20 -0.67 -5.94 -12.55
CA PRO A 20 0.60 -5.76 -11.88
C PRO A 20 0.73 -6.71 -10.68
N PRO A 21 1.96 -6.97 -10.21
CA PRO A 21 2.17 -7.58 -8.90
C PRO A 21 1.41 -6.81 -7.82
N TYR A 22 0.91 -7.53 -6.83
CA TYR A 22 0.10 -6.95 -5.77
C TYR A 22 0.57 -7.38 -4.38
N PHE A 23 0.49 -6.46 -3.44
CA PHE A 23 0.84 -6.66 -2.04
C PHE A 23 -0.42 -6.43 -1.22
N THR A 24 -0.77 -7.36 -0.35
CA THR A 24 -2.02 -7.29 0.44
C THR A 24 -1.95 -8.19 1.67
N TYR A 25 -3.04 -8.25 2.43
CA TYR A 25 -3.22 -9.11 3.58
C TYR A 25 -4.50 -9.94 3.47
N GLU A 26 -4.39 -11.19 3.90
CA GLU A 26 -5.54 -12.02 4.25
C GLU A 26 -5.52 -12.27 5.76
N ASP A 27 -6.49 -11.72 6.48
CA ASP A 27 -6.53 -11.68 7.94
C ASP A 27 -5.26 -11.08 8.56
N SER A 28 -4.32 -11.93 8.99
CA SER A 28 -3.03 -11.55 9.57
C SER A 28 -1.83 -12.00 8.73
N THR A 29 -2.08 -12.53 7.54
CA THR A 29 -1.06 -13.09 6.66
C THR A 29 -0.80 -12.12 5.51
N MET A 30 0.43 -11.64 5.43
CA MET A 30 0.88 -10.84 4.31
C MET A 30 1.06 -11.70 3.07
N LEU A 31 0.50 -11.25 1.96
CA LEU A 31 0.55 -11.93 0.68
C LEU A 31 1.24 -11.04 -0.35
N ILE A 32 2.24 -11.61 -1.02
CA ILE A 32 2.98 -10.99 -2.10
C ILE A 32 2.72 -11.79 -3.37
N ILE A 33 1.90 -11.23 -4.25
CA ILE A 33 1.48 -11.87 -5.48
C ILE A 33 2.31 -11.29 -6.62
N ASN A 34 3.24 -12.09 -7.16
CA ASN A 34 3.98 -11.69 -8.36
C ASN A 34 3.10 -11.92 -9.60
N SER A 35 3.13 -11.02 -10.58
CA SER A 35 2.34 -11.24 -11.80
C SER A 35 2.97 -12.27 -12.72
N LYS A 36 2.16 -12.91 -13.56
CA LYS A 36 2.59 -13.86 -14.60
C LYS A 36 3.67 -13.28 -15.49
N MET A 37 3.57 -11.99 -15.83
CA MET A 37 4.54 -11.32 -16.69
C MET A 37 5.93 -11.33 -16.03
N TYR A 38 6.03 -10.90 -14.77
CA TYR A 38 7.29 -10.90 -14.02
C TYR A 38 7.80 -12.32 -13.73
N ALA A 39 6.91 -13.22 -13.31
CA ALA A 39 7.26 -14.61 -13.04
C ALA A 39 7.84 -15.33 -14.28
N ARG A 40 7.25 -15.13 -15.46
CA ARG A 40 7.74 -15.72 -16.73
C ARG A 40 9.14 -15.26 -17.12
N HIS A 41 9.54 -14.07 -16.70
CA HIS A 41 10.86 -13.52 -17.00
C HIS A 41 11.88 -13.78 -15.87
N GLY A 42 11.51 -14.55 -14.84
CA GLY A 42 12.37 -14.79 -13.68
C GLY A 42 12.67 -13.52 -12.89
N MET A 43 11.77 -12.53 -12.95
CA MET A 43 11.92 -11.24 -12.28
C MET A 43 10.93 -11.12 -11.13
N SER A 44 11.33 -10.37 -10.09
CA SER A 44 10.38 -9.83 -9.12
C SER A 44 9.78 -8.55 -9.68
N GLY A 45 8.46 -8.46 -9.72
CA GLY A 45 7.80 -7.20 -10.03
C GLY A 45 7.87 -6.16 -8.92
N PHE A 46 8.44 -6.53 -7.77
CA PHE A 46 8.71 -5.67 -6.64
C PHE A 46 10.19 -5.27 -6.53
N LYS A 47 10.95 -5.33 -7.62
CA LYS A 47 12.36 -4.93 -7.61
C LYS A 47 12.52 -3.50 -7.07
N GLY A 48 13.30 -3.32 -5.99
CA GLY A 48 13.52 -2.02 -5.36
C GLY A 48 12.49 -1.65 -4.28
N ILE A 49 11.58 -2.58 -3.93
CA ILE A 49 10.63 -2.40 -2.83
C ILE A 49 11.29 -2.53 -1.46
N GLU A 50 12.50 -3.10 -1.39
CA GLU A 50 13.18 -3.46 -0.14
C GLU A 50 13.30 -2.26 0.80
N ARG A 51 13.54 -1.06 0.26
CA ARG A 51 13.61 0.20 1.01
C ARG A 51 12.26 0.68 1.58
N TYR A 52 11.15 0.13 1.09
CA TYR A 52 9.79 0.46 1.50
C TYR A 52 9.17 -0.66 2.35
N MET A 53 9.81 -1.82 2.51
CA MET A 53 9.21 -2.97 3.19
C MET A 53 8.72 -2.64 4.61
N GLU A 54 9.48 -1.88 5.40
CA GLU A 54 9.04 -1.49 6.74
C GLU A 54 7.80 -0.59 6.70
N ALA A 55 7.77 0.39 5.78
CA ALA A 55 6.63 1.27 5.56
C ALA A 55 5.38 0.50 5.12
N ILE A 56 5.55 -0.46 4.21
CA ILE A 56 4.46 -1.32 3.73
C ILE A 56 3.92 -2.18 4.88
N ILE A 57 4.80 -2.87 5.61
CA ILE A 57 4.42 -3.69 6.76
C ILE A 57 3.65 -2.85 7.77
N SER A 58 4.13 -1.65 8.07
CA SER A 58 3.49 -0.75 9.02
C SER A 58 2.11 -0.31 8.53
N HIS A 59 2.00 0.13 7.28
CA HIS A 59 0.75 0.58 6.69
C HIS A 59 -0.34 -0.50 6.75
N GLU A 60 -0.04 -1.70 6.26
CA GLU A 60 -1.01 -2.79 6.26
C GLU A 60 -1.29 -3.33 7.68
N SER A 61 -0.33 -3.23 8.60
CA SER A 61 -0.57 -3.57 10.02
C SER A 61 -1.59 -2.62 10.65
N ILE A 62 -1.62 -1.35 10.24
CA ILE A 62 -2.63 -0.38 10.69
C ILE A 62 -4.01 -0.80 10.19
N HIS A 63 -4.14 -1.16 8.92
CA HIS A 63 -5.39 -1.70 8.36
C HIS A 63 -5.90 -2.91 9.16
N ALA A 64 -5.03 -3.89 9.39
CA ALA A 64 -5.36 -5.10 10.14
C ALA A 64 -5.77 -4.81 11.60
N VAL A 65 -5.09 -3.87 12.27
CA VAL A 65 -5.43 -3.47 13.65
C VAL A 65 -6.78 -2.74 13.69
N ILE A 66 -7.02 -1.78 12.80
CA ILE A 66 -8.30 -1.04 12.71
C ILE A 66 -9.46 -2.02 12.52
N LYS A 67 -9.35 -2.93 11.53
CA LYS A 67 -10.35 -3.96 11.25
C LYS A 67 -10.69 -4.82 12.47
N ARG A 68 -9.70 -5.07 13.33
CA ARG A 68 -9.86 -5.87 14.56
C ARG A 68 -10.49 -5.09 15.71
N ILE A 69 -10.13 -3.83 15.90
CA ILE A 69 -10.62 -3.02 17.03
C ILE A 69 -11.97 -2.37 16.75
N GLU A 70 -12.24 -2.02 15.49
CA GLU A 70 -13.46 -1.37 15.04
C GLU A 70 -13.93 -1.99 13.71
N PRO A 71 -14.54 -3.18 13.75
CA PRO A 71 -14.96 -3.91 12.55
C PRO A 71 -16.04 -3.21 11.72
N SER A 72 -16.66 -2.15 12.27
CA SER A 72 -17.66 -1.36 11.55
C SER A 72 -17.07 -0.27 10.66
N ILE A 73 -15.76 0.01 10.79
CA ILE A 73 -15.03 0.93 9.94
C ILE A 73 -14.34 0.15 8.83
N ASP A 74 -14.44 0.69 7.62
CA ASP A 74 -13.62 0.28 6.49
C ASP A 74 -12.20 0.84 6.66
N PRO A 75 -11.19 0.00 6.97
CA PRO A 75 -9.82 0.46 7.13
C PRO A 75 -9.24 0.99 5.80
N ASP A 76 -9.66 0.44 4.67
CA ASP A 76 -9.12 0.77 3.34
C ASP A 76 -9.48 2.20 2.95
N ALA A 77 -10.53 2.78 3.54
CA ALA A 77 -10.86 4.21 3.40
C ALA A 77 -9.73 5.15 3.85
N LEU A 78 -8.76 4.66 4.65
CA LEU A 78 -7.56 5.40 5.01
C LEU A 78 -6.68 5.73 3.77
N ASP A 79 -6.71 4.88 2.75
CA ASP A 79 -5.90 5.01 1.54
C ASP A 79 -6.35 6.18 0.66
N ASP A 80 -7.65 6.49 0.73
CA ASP A 80 -8.27 7.59 -0.02
C ASP A 80 -8.12 8.95 0.67
N ILE A 81 -7.59 8.99 1.91
CA ILE A 81 -7.40 10.25 2.62
C ILE A 81 -6.30 11.05 1.95
N GLU A 82 -6.65 12.22 1.43
CA GLU A 82 -5.68 13.15 0.86
C GLU A 82 -5.16 14.15 1.89
N VAL A 83 -3.85 14.37 1.87
CA VAL A 83 -3.14 15.35 2.70
C VAL A 83 -2.32 16.29 1.84
N ILE A 84 -2.18 17.54 2.30
CA ILE A 84 -1.28 18.52 1.68
C ILE A 84 0.05 18.49 2.41
N VAL A 85 1.12 18.19 1.68
CA VAL A 85 2.50 18.20 2.20
C VAL A 85 3.36 19.24 1.50
N SER A 86 4.30 19.82 2.26
CA SER A 86 5.24 20.81 1.74
C SER A 86 6.64 20.21 1.62
N ARG A 87 7.26 20.32 0.44
CA ARG A 87 8.70 20.03 0.24
C ARG A 87 9.38 21.28 -0.30
N GLY A 88 10.15 21.96 0.56
CA GLY A 88 10.71 23.27 0.24
C GLY A 88 9.60 24.30 -0.03
N ARG A 89 9.59 24.88 -1.23
CA ARG A 89 8.59 25.88 -1.66
C ARG A 89 7.38 25.28 -2.40
N MET A 90 7.37 23.97 -2.61
CA MET A 90 6.31 23.27 -3.34
C MET A 90 5.34 22.60 -2.39
N ARG A 91 4.05 22.58 -2.76
CA ARG A 91 2.99 21.84 -2.07
C ARG A 91 2.47 20.75 -2.98
N PHE A 92 2.21 19.58 -2.40
CA PHE A 92 1.69 18.40 -3.08
C PHE A 92 0.45 17.94 -2.35
N GLN A 93 -0.59 17.60 -3.10
CA GLN A 93 -1.73 16.84 -2.60
C GLN A 93 -1.45 15.37 -2.91
N VAL A 94 -1.39 14.56 -1.86
CA VAL A 94 -1.04 13.14 -1.95
C VAL A 94 -1.96 12.34 -1.05
N THR A 95 -2.17 11.07 -1.37
CA THR A 95 -2.83 10.14 -0.47
C THR A 95 -1.98 9.87 0.76
N LEU A 96 -2.63 9.53 1.87
CA LEU A 96 -1.99 9.28 3.15
C LEU A 96 -1.08 8.05 3.08
N ASN A 97 -1.37 7.06 2.22
CA ASN A 97 -0.53 5.89 1.98
C ASN A 97 0.60 6.11 0.95
N ASN A 98 0.86 7.35 0.52
CA ASN A 98 1.88 7.61 -0.49
C ASN A 98 3.30 7.50 0.09
N MET A 99 3.85 6.29 0.06
CA MET A 99 5.18 5.96 0.62
C MET A 99 6.35 6.77 0.05
N ALA A 100 6.21 7.38 -1.13
CA ALA A 100 7.25 8.27 -1.67
C ALA A 100 7.33 9.61 -0.89
N PHE A 101 6.26 9.96 -0.17
CA PHE A 101 6.13 11.17 0.64
C PHE A 101 6.24 10.93 2.15
N ALA A 102 6.10 9.69 2.61
CA ALA A 102 6.34 9.32 4.00
C ALA A 102 7.78 9.69 4.44
N THR A 103 7.92 10.25 5.64
CA THR A 103 9.23 10.69 6.18
C THR A 103 9.84 9.68 7.15
N ASP A 104 9.07 8.65 7.52
CA ASP A 104 9.47 7.59 8.41
C ASP A 104 8.91 6.24 7.92
N ASN A 105 9.15 5.19 8.71
CA ASN A 105 8.77 3.83 8.37
C ASN A 105 7.32 3.49 8.77
N SER A 106 6.48 4.49 9.10
CA SER A 106 5.07 4.26 9.40
C SER A 106 4.25 3.90 8.16
N GLY A 107 4.75 4.27 6.97
CA GLY A 107 4.00 4.17 5.72
C GLY A 107 2.93 5.24 5.54
N LEU A 108 2.79 6.17 6.48
CA LEU A 108 1.81 7.24 6.43
C LEU A 108 2.48 8.59 6.10
N VAL A 109 1.76 9.40 5.33
CA VAL A 109 2.09 10.78 5.03
C VAL A 109 1.34 11.68 5.99
N LEU A 110 2.06 12.45 6.80
CA LEU A 110 1.46 13.39 7.74
C LEU A 110 1.55 14.84 7.21
N PRO A 111 0.51 15.67 7.45
CA PRO A 111 0.56 17.09 7.12
C PRO A 111 1.73 17.80 7.82
N ASP A 112 2.27 18.82 7.16
CA ASP A 112 3.24 19.78 7.74
C ASP A 112 4.55 19.23 8.33
N GLN A 113 4.95 18.00 7.97
CA GLN A 113 6.32 17.55 8.21
C GLN A 113 7.29 18.31 7.27
N LEU A 114 7.88 19.40 7.78
CA LEU A 114 8.99 20.11 7.13
C LEU A 114 10.18 19.15 6.95
N VAL A 115 10.30 18.56 5.76
CA VAL A 115 11.52 17.85 5.37
C VAL A 115 12.57 18.91 5.00
N ASN A 116 13.37 19.32 5.96
CA ASN A 116 14.59 20.08 5.71
C ASN A 116 15.62 19.10 5.12
N TYR A 117 15.80 19.15 3.80
CA TYR A 117 16.95 18.53 3.14
C TYR A 117 18.20 19.38 3.36
#